data_AF-A0A7V9Q1V9-F1
#
_entry.id   AF-A0A7V9Q1V9-F1
#
_cell.length_a   1.000
_cell.length_b   1.000
_cell.length_c   1.000
_cell.angle_alpha   90.00
_cell.angle_beta   90.00
_cell.angle_gamma   90.00
#
_symmetry.space_group_name_H-M   'P 1'
#
loop_
_entity.id
_entity.type
_entity.pdbx_description
1 polymer ?
#
loop_
_entity_poly.entity_id
_entity_poly.type
_entity_poly.pdbx_seq_one_letter_code
_entity_poly.pdbx_strand_id
1 'polypeptide(L)'
;ACVAPTLIQEPGDDAKAVEAKREELAGVPAGRVLSADEVRAIREIGDNRGSMALKGAAPQHDGPEQPDRWEVSERLAAVAARWDVEPGRDLVQRPVAPAPIAGT
;
A
#
# COMPACT_ATOMS: atom_id res chain seq x y z
N ALA A 1 -15.47 13.53 0.61
CA ALA A 1 -14.85 13.30 1.93
C ALA A 1 -13.51 14.03 1.98
N CYS A 2 -13.19 14.69 3.10
CA CYS A 2 -11.87 15.29 3.33
C CYS A 2 -11.01 14.29 4.09
N VAL A 3 -9.75 14.10 3.67
CA VAL A 3 -8.77 13.34 4.44
C VAL A 3 -7.94 14.33 5.25
N ALA A 4 -7.94 14.18 6.57
CA ALA A 4 -7.10 14.96 7.46
C ALA A 4 -5.93 14.08 7.94
N PRO A 5 -4.66 14.48 7.70
CA PRO A 5 -3.53 13.70 8.19
C PRO A 5 -3.45 13.77 9.71
N THR A 6 -3.12 12.66 10.34
CA THR A 6 -2.71 12.65 11.75
C THR A 6 -1.25 13.07 11.84
N LEU A 7 -0.94 14.07 12.66
CA LEU A 7 0.44 14.47 12.95
C LEU A 7 0.84 13.92 14.32
N ILE A 8 1.97 13.22 14.37
CA ILE A 8 2.53 12.62 15.58
C ILE A 8 3.97 13.15 15.73
N GLN A 9 4.38 13.54 16.94
CA GLN A 9 5.78 13.80 17.25
C GLN A 9 6.40 12.52 17.78
N GLU A 10 7.48 12.07 17.14
CA GLU A 10 8.22 10.89 17.57
C GLU A 10 8.98 11.18 18.87
N PRO A 11 9.31 10.16 19.68
CA PRO A 11 10.18 10.35 20.82
C PRO A 11 11.63 10.61 20.37
N GLY A 12 12.36 11.41 21.14
CA GLY A 12 13.79 11.69 20.94
C GLY A 12 14.08 13.17 20.77
N ASP A 13 15.30 13.58 21.14
CA ASP A 13 15.70 14.99 21.16
C ASP A 13 15.79 15.60 19.74
N ASP A 14 16.03 14.76 18.73
CA ASP A 14 16.07 15.15 17.31
C ASP A 14 14.69 15.07 16.63
N ALA A 15 13.63 14.70 17.36
CA ALA A 15 12.31 14.57 16.77
C ALA A 15 11.71 15.93 16.43
N LYS A 16 11.23 16.07 15.20
CA LYS A 16 10.54 17.29 14.76
C LYS A 16 9.27 17.53 15.59
N ALA A 17 9.19 18.71 16.20
CA ALA A 17 8.02 19.15 16.96
C ALA A 17 6.74 19.12 16.11
N VAL A 18 5.61 18.78 16.72
CA VAL A 18 4.33 18.73 15.99
C VAL A 18 3.94 20.09 15.42
N GLU A 19 4.32 21.19 16.08
CA GLU A 19 4.11 22.57 15.63
C GLU A 19 4.85 22.84 14.31
N ALA A 20 6.11 22.42 14.20
CA ALA A 20 6.87 22.55 12.96
C ALA A 20 6.26 21.70 11.83
N LYS A 21 5.75 20.50 12.13
CA LYS A 21 5.01 19.68 11.13
C LYS A 21 3.74 20.37 10.66
N ARG A 22 3.04 21.08 11.55
CA ARG A 22 1.84 21.87 11.20
C ARG A 22 2.19 23.05 10.30
N GLU A 23 3.29 23.74 10.59
CA GLU A 23 3.80 24.84 9.75
C GLU A 23 4.18 24.35 8.36
N GLU A 24 4.88 23.21 8.27
CA GLU A 24 5.21 22.58 6.98
C GLU A 24 3.95 22.20 6.19
N LEU A 25 2.96 21.58 6.86
CA LEU A 25 1.69 21.22 6.22
C LEU A 25 0.92 22.46 5.74
N ALA A 26 0.93 23.55 6.52
CA ALA A 26 0.31 24.82 6.13
C ALA A 26 1.05 25.49 4.96
N GLY A 27 2.34 25.21 4.78
CA GLY A 27 3.14 25.68 3.65
C GLY A 27 2.91 24.90 2.35
N VAL A 28 2.23 23.75 2.39
CA VAL A 28 1.90 22.99 1.17
C VAL A 28 0.87 23.77 0.34
N PRO A 29 1.09 23.97 -0.98
CA PRO A 29 0.12 24.63 -1.83
C PRO A 29 -1.24 23.94 -1.77
N ALA A 30 -2.31 24.72 -1.57
CA ALA A 30 -3.68 24.18 -1.53
C ALA A 30 -4.15 23.61 -2.89
N GLY A 31 -3.51 24.02 -3.98
CA GLY A 31 -3.77 23.54 -5.33
C GLY A 31 -2.90 22.34 -5.73
N ARG A 32 -3.27 21.68 -6.83
CA ARG A 32 -2.43 20.62 -7.42
C ARG A 32 -1.15 21.24 -7.96
N VAL A 33 -0.01 20.77 -7.45
CA VAL A 33 1.33 21.16 -7.95
C VAL A 33 1.78 20.27 -9.11
N LEU A 34 1.34 19.01 -9.09
CA LEU A 34 1.67 18.02 -10.12
C LEU A 34 0.65 18.05 -11.26
N SER A 35 1.16 17.95 -12.48
CA SER A 35 0.38 17.70 -13.69
C SER A 35 -0.31 16.33 -13.65
N ALA A 36 -1.30 16.15 -14.52
CA ALA A 36 -1.99 14.86 -14.66
C ALA A 36 -1.03 13.74 -15.09
N ASP A 37 -0.04 14.06 -15.93
CA ASP A 37 0.94 13.10 -16.42
C ASP A 37 1.93 12.68 -15.33
N GLU A 38 2.38 13.62 -14.48
CA GLU A 38 3.24 13.29 -13.33
C GLU A 38 2.51 12.42 -12.31
N VAL A 39 1.24 12.74 -12.03
CA VAL A 39 0.41 11.90 -11.15
C VAL A 39 0.23 10.50 -11.74
N ARG A 40 0.05 10.38 -13.05
CA ARG A 40 -0.02 9.08 -13.74
C ARG A 40 1.30 8.32 -13.61
N ALA A 41 2.43 8.97 -13.87
CA ALA A 41 3.75 8.35 -13.75
C ALA A 41 4.04 7.87 -12.32
N ILE A 42 3.72 8.67 -11.30
CA ILE A 42 3.87 8.27 -9.89
C ILE A 42 2.99 7.05 -9.58
N ARG A 43 1.77 7.00 -10.11
CA ARG A 43 0.87 5.87 -9.92
C ARG A 43 1.39 4.60 -10.60
N GLU A 44 1.97 4.70 -11.79
CA GLU A 44 2.57 3.58 -12.50
C GLU A 44 3.81 3.05 -11.77
N ILE A 45 4.69 3.95 -11.31
CA ILE A 45 5.91 3.59 -10.56
C ILE A 45 5.55 2.98 -9.20
N GLY A 46 4.55 3.54 -8.52
CA GLY A 46 4.12 3.11 -7.18
C GLY A 46 3.15 1.92 -7.17
N ASP A 47 2.80 1.34 -8.33
CA ASP A 47 1.88 0.20 -8.38
C ASP A 47 2.57 -1.09 -7.87
N ASN A 48 2.45 -1.32 -6.56
CA ASN A 48 2.98 -2.50 -5.89
C ASN A 48 2.02 -3.70 -5.90
N ARG A 49 0.98 -3.71 -6.74
CA ARG A 49 0.05 -4.84 -6.81
C ARG A 49 0.78 -6.14 -7.16
N GLY A 50 0.61 -7.15 -6.31
CA GLY A 50 1.20 -8.48 -6.52
C GLY A 50 2.72 -8.53 -6.42
N SER A 51 3.41 -7.48 -5.94
CA SER A 51 4.87 -7.47 -5.82
C SER A 51 5.38 -8.23 -4.58
N MET A 52 4.50 -8.49 -3.61
CA MET A 52 4.82 -9.20 -2.38
C MET A 52 3.72 -10.20 -2.03
N ALA A 53 4.11 -11.31 -1.39
CA ALA A 53 3.17 -12.13 -0.64
C ALA A 53 2.62 -11.28 0.53
N LEU A 54 1.30 -11.12 0.56
CA LEU A 54 0.67 -10.35 1.63
C LEU A 54 0.69 -11.13 2.93
N LYS A 55 0.92 -10.41 4.03
CA LYS A 55 0.76 -10.94 5.38
C LYS A 55 -0.72 -11.17 5.65
N GLY A 56 -1.04 -12.36 6.15
CA GLY A 56 -2.36 -12.71 6.65
C GLY A 56 -3.04 -13.83 5.88
N ALA A 57 -4.33 -13.65 5.61
CA ALA A 57 -5.12 -14.64 4.89
C ALA A 57 -4.64 -14.72 3.43
N ALA A 58 -4.14 -15.88 3.01
CA ALA A 58 -3.56 -16.07 1.69
C ALA A 58 -4.27 -17.22 0.94
N PRO A 59 -4.68 -17.03 -0.33
CA PRO A 59 -5.30 -18.08 -1.12
C PRO A 59 -4.42 -19.31 -1.36
N GLN A 60 -3.09 -19.14 -1.29
CA GLN A 60 -2.14 -20.24 -1.48
C GLN A 60 -1.70 -20.91 -0.17
N HIS A 61 -2.22 -20.44 0.98
CA HIS A 61 -1.92 -21.09 2.25
C HIS A 61 -2.71 -22.38 2.37
N ASP A 62 -2.00 -23.46 2.65
CA ASP A 62 -2.56 -24.77 2.98
C ASP A 62 -1.94 -25.25 4.29
N GLY A 63 -2.71 -26.01 5.07
CA GLY A 63 -2.32 -26.51 6.38
C GLY A 63 -2.55 -25.52 7.54
N PRO A 64 -1.98 -25.79 8.73
CA PRO A 64 -2.27 -25.06 9.95
C PRO A 64 -1.93 -23.56 9.85
N GLU A 65 -2.67 -22.75 10.61
CA GLU A 65 -2.41 -21.32 10.73
C GLU A 65 -1.01 -21.04 11.30
N GLN A 66 -0.34 -20.02 10.75
CA GLN A 66 0.96 -19.52 11.17
C GLN A 66 0.90 -17.99 11.38
N PRO A 67 1.87 -17.40 12.10
CA PRO A 67 1.99 -15.95 12.19
C PRO A 67 2.03 -15.32 10.80
N ASP A 68 1.20 -14.31 10.57
CA ASP A 68 1.04 -13.63 9.28
C ASP A 68 0.71 -14.56 8.09
N ARG A 69 0.17 -15.76 8.32
CA ARG A 69 -0.22 -16.68 7.26
C ARG A 69 -1.32 -17.68 7.67
N TRP A 70 -2.51 -17.55 7.10
CA TRP A 70 -3.63 -18.47 7.34
C TRP A 70 -4.57 -18.55 6.11
N GLU A 71 -5.58 -19.41 6.17
CA GLU A 71 -6.54 -19.61 5.08
C GLU A 71 -7.53 -18.44 4.95
N VAL A 72 -8.00 -18.17 3.72
CA VAL A 72 -9.13 -17.25 3.49
C VAL A 72 -10.45 -17.92 3.90
N SER A 73 -10.86 -17.75 5.16
CA SER A 73 -12.15 -18.24 5.65
C SER A 73 -13.35 -17.56 4.98
N GLU A 74 -14.54 -18.18 5.06
CA GLU A 74 -15.80 -17.61 4.52
C GLU A 74 -16.10 -16.20 5.04
N ARG A 75 -15.81 -15.93 6.32
CA ARG A 75 -15.96 -14.60 6.91
C ARG A 75 -15.05 -13.58 6.22
N LEU A 76 -13.80 -13.96 5.97
CA LEU A 76 -12.83 -13.09 5.30
C LEU A 76 -13.21 -12.87 3.83
N ALA A 77 -13.73 -13.91 3.15
CA ALA A 77 -14.28 -13.78 1.80
C ALA A 77 -15.47 -12.81 1.75
N ALA A 78 -16.38 -12.84 2.73
CA ALA A 78 -17.49 -11.90 2.81
C ALA A 78 -17.03 -10.45 3.05
N VAL A 79 -15.98 -10.26 3.87
CA VAL A 79 -15.34 -8.95 4.04
C VAL A 79 -14.69 -8.50 2.75
N ALA A 80 -13.94 -9.37 2.07
CA ALA A 80 -13.28 -9.08 0.81
C ALA A 80 -14.30 -8.62 -0.26
N ALA A 81 -15.42 -9.33 -0.40
CA ALA A 81 -16.51 -8.97 -1.30
C ALA A 81 -17.11 -7.59 -1.01
N ARG A 82 -17.27 -7.23 0.28
CA ARG A 82 -17.76 -5.90 0.68
C ARG A 82 -16.84 -4.77 0.19
N TRP A 83 -15.55 -5.04 0.04
CA TRP A 83 -14.54 -4.07 -0.37
C TRP A 83 -14.01 -4.29 -1.80
N ASP A 84 -14.70 -5.10 -2.61
CA ASP A 84 -14.31 -5.44 -3.98
C ASP A 84 -12.90 -6.03 -4.12
N VAL A 85 -12.49 -6.80 -3.10
CA VAL A 85 -11.25 -7.57 -3.10
C VAL A 85 -11.58 -9.00 -3.51
N GLU A 86 -10.96 -9.46 -4.59
CA GLU A 86 -11.06 -10.84 -5.07
C GLU A 86 -9.78 -11.59 -4.66
N PRO A 87 -9.82 -12.47 -3.64
CA PRO A 87 -8.61 -13.02 -3.05
C PRO A 87 -7.66 -13.69 -4.04
N GLY A 88 -8.18 -14.47 -4.99
CA GLY A 88 -7.40 -15.21 -5.99
C GLY A 88 -6.68 -14.33 -7.00
N ARG A 89 -7.17 -13.10 -7.22
CA ARG A 89 -6.53 -12.08 -8.08
C ARG A 89 -5.68 -11.09 -7.31
N ASP A 90 -6.19 -10.58 -6.19
CA ASP A 90 -5.65 -9.41 -5.50
C ASP A 90 -4.64 -9.75 -4.40
N LEU A 91 -4.74 -10.94 -3.81
CA LEU A 91 -3.86 -11.38 -2.71
C LEU A 91 -2.77 -12.35 -3.19
N VAL A 92 -2.70 -12.60 -4.49
CA VAL A 92 -1.73 -13.49 -5.11
C VAL A 92 -0.53 -12.68 -5.60
N GLN A 93 0.68 -13.07 -5.18
CA GLN A 93 1.90 -12.54 -5.75
C GLN A 93 1.97 -12.91 -7.24
N ARG A 94 2.26 -11.94 -8.10
CA ARG A 94 2.48 -12.16 -9.53
C ARG A 94 3.97 -12.36 -9.79
N PRO A 95 4.38 -13.36 -10.59
CA PRO A 95 5.76 -13.45 -11.01
C PRO A 95 6.12 -12.20 -11.81
N VAL A 96 7.18 -11.51 -11.36
CA VAL A 96 7.80 -10.43 -12.15
C VAL A 96 8.45 -11.10 -13.34
N ALA A 97 8.03 -10.75 -14.56
CA ALA A 97 8.72 -11.18 -15.77
C ALA A 97 10.18 -10.70 -15.68
N PRO A 98 11.18 -11.55 -15.97
CA PRO A 98 12.56 -11.11 -15.96
C PRO A 98 12.71 -9.92 -16.92
N ALA A 99 13.42 -8.88 -16.47
CA ALA A 99 13.71 -7.74 -17.34
C ALA A 99 14.39 -8.25 -18.63
N PRO A 100 14.03 -7.72 -19.81
CA PRO A 100 14.67 -8.12 -21.04
C PRO A 100 16.19 -7.92 -20.90
N ILE A 101 16.96 -8.98 -21.13
CA ILE A 101 18.41 -8.89 -21.19
C ILE A 101 18.79 -7.96 -22.35
N ALA A 102 19.40 -6.82 -22.04
CA ALA A 102 19.84 -5.88 -23.04
C ALA A 102 21.08 -6.46 -23.75
N GLY A 103 20.92 -6.81 -25.04
CA GLY A 103 22.03 -7.06 -25.97
C GLY A 103 22.49 -8.51 -26.08
N THR A 104 22.35 -9.07 -27.29
CA THR A 104 23.25 -10.09 -27.84
C THR A 104 23.96 -9.45 -29.03
#